data_AF-A0A933S6W1-F1
#
_entry.id   AF-A0A933S6W1-F1
#
_cell.length_a   1.000
_cell.length_b   1.000
_cell.length_c   1.000
_cell.angle_alpha   90.00
_cell.angle_beta   90.00
_cell.angle_gamma   90.00
#
_symmetry.space_group_name_H-M   'P 1'
#
loop_
_entity.id
_entity.type
_entity.pdbx_description
1 polymer ?
#
loop_
_entity_poly.entity_id
_entity_poly.type
_entity_poly.pdbx_seq_one_letter_code
_entity_poly.pdbx_strand_id
1 'polypeptide(L)'
;MNTAVLDMDARGRVRLWSAGAEALLGLAADQVLGVPLADLLDADRVPGGDAVQAVERYFAASGWPPADVTVDVPVRRGDGGVLEAAMTLSAYTIHSRRRVIAVIREAGEQGDLGAARLREHHIMHATIAAIGRMMAARDPYTAGHQQRMARLARAIALDMGLGEERAEGVFIGAEIHDIGKIDVPAEILVKPTQLHDMEWRLMQRHPSVGYDVLKDIAFPWPVADIAHQHHERLDGSGYPQGLKGNDICLEARIVTVADVVEAMSSHRPYRPALALREAMTELYDHCDTHYDPQVVAACTRLMDGGFRMVDAPEEAMQAHA
;
A
#
# COMPACT_ATOMS: atom_id res chain seq x y z
N MET A 1 11.60 -6.91 7.77
CA MET A 1 11.47 -7.95 6.70
C MET A 1 12.06 -7.38 5.42
N ASN A 2 13.01 -8.09 4.82
CA ASN A 2 13.81 -7.60 3.69
C ASN A 2 13.10 -7.96 2.37
N THR A 3 12.15 -7.13 1.95
CA THR A 3 11.34 -7.35 0.74
C THR A 3 11.64 -6.27 -0.29
N ALA A 4 12.03 -6.71 -1.49
CA ALA A 4 12.24 -5.85 -2.63
C ALA A 4 10.95 -5.69 -3.43
N VAL A 5 10.71 -4.46 -3.86
CA VAL A 5 9.50 -4.08 -4.59
C VAL A 5 9.90 -3.26 -5.77
N LEU A 6 9.33 -3.62 -6.91
CA LEU A 6 9.49 -2.89 -8.14
C LEU A 6 8.21 -2.90 -8.95
N ASP A 7 8.08 -1.93 -9.85
CA ASP A 7 7.04 -1.90 -10.85
C ASP A 7 7.64 -1.75 -12.24
N MET A 8 6.93 -2.30 -13.23
CA MET A 8 7.37 -2.44 -14.59
C MET A 8 6.30 -2.00 -15.59
N ASP A 9 6.76 -1.62 -16.78
CA ASP A 9 5.85 -1.46 -17.91
C ASP A 9 5.50 -2.80 -18.58
N ALA A 10 4.62 -2.75 -19.57
CA ALA A 10 4.18 -3.91 -20.35
C ALA A 10 5.32 -4.65 -21.08
N ARG A 11 6.53 -4.09 -21.14
CA ARG A 11 7.73 -4.71 -21.74
C ARG A 11 8.70 -5.23 -20.68
N GLY A 12 8.30 -5.27 -19.40
CA GLY A 12 9.12 -5.74 -18.30
C GLY A 12 10.27 -4.81 -17.91
N ARG A 13 10.24 -3.54 -18.35
CA ARG A 13 11.26 -2.57 -17.92
C ARG A 13 10.89 -1.96 -16.58
N VAL A 14 11.85 -1.90 -15.67
CA VAL A 14 11.68 -1.32 -14.34
C VAL A 14 11.35 0.17 -14.45
N ARG A 15 10.34 0.60 -13.72
CA ARG A 15 9.82 1.98 -13.69
C ARG A 15 9.79 2.54 -12.28
N LEU A 16 9.77 1.66 -11.28
CA LEU A 16 9.93 2.01 -9.88
C LEU A 16 10.80 0.97 -9.21
N TRP A 17 11.70 1.43 -8.36
CA TRP A 17 12.57 0.62 -7.51
C TRP A 17 12.47 1.13 -6.08
N SER A 18 12.02 0.29 -5.15
CA SER A 18 11.83 0.71 -3.75
C SER A 18 13.15 0.75 -2.97
N ALA A 19 13.22 1.52 -1.88
CA ALA A 19 14.35 1.48 -0.96
C ALA A 19 14.60 0.08 -0.37
N GLY A 20 13.54 -0.73 -0.20
CA GLY A 20 13.68 -2.14 0.20
C GLY A 20 14.34 -3.00 -0.88
N ALA A 21 14.16 -2.65 -2.15
CA ALA A 21 14.87 -3.29 -3.26
C ALA A 21 16.34 -2.91 -3.31
N GLU A 22 16.67 -1.64 -3.05
CA GLU A 22 18.07 -1.21 -2.89
C GLU A 22 18.76 -1.92 -1.72
N ALA A 23 18.09 -2.02 -0.57
CA ALA A 23 18.65 -2.68 0.61
C ALA A 23 18.81 -4.20 0.42
N LEU A 24 17.84 -4.87 -0.22
CA LEU A 24 17.89 -6.33 -0.41
C LEU A 24 18.84 -6.76 -1.54
N LEU A 25 18.88 -5.98 -2.61
CA LEU A 25 19.60 -6.34 -3.84
C LEU A 25 20.89 -5.55 -4.02
N GLY A 26 21.14 -4.51 -3.22
CA GLY A 26 22.37 -3.70 -3.31
C GLY A 26 22.52 -2.92 -4.62
N LEU A 27 21.42 -2.76 -5.38
CA LEU A 27 21.38 -2.01 -6.64
C LEU A 27 20.62 -0.70 -6.41
N ALA A 28 21.23 0.42 -6.73
CA ALA A 28 20.60 1.73 -6.64
C ALA A 28 19.57 1.94 -7.77
N ALA A 29 18.52 2.73 -7.51
CA ALA A 29 17.43 2.95 -8.45
C ALA A 29 17.91 3.47 -9.82
N ASP A 30 18.89 4.36 -9.84
CA ASP A 30 19.44 4.92 -11.09
C ASP A 30 20.16 3.88 -11.98
N GLN A 31 20.61 2.77 -11.38
CA GLN A 31 21.24 1.66 -12.10
C GLN A 31 20.24 0.73 -12.78
N VAL A 32 19.00 0.67 -12.28
CA VAL A 32 17.99 -0.33 -12.68
C VAL A 32 16.78 0.28 -13.36
N LEU A 33 16.51 1.58 -13.20
CA LEU A 33 15.40 2.23 -13.87
C LEU A 33 15.54 2.18 -15.39
N GLY A 34 14.50 1.67 -16.06
CA GLY A 34 14.46 1.44 -17.50
C GLY A 34 15.11 0.13 -17.96
N VAL A 35 15.81 -0.59 -17.08
CA VAL A 35 16.42 -1.89 -17.37
C VAL A 35 15.33 -2.97 -17.39
N PRO A 36 15.35 -3.91 -18.35
CA PRO A 36 14.50 -5.10 -18.32
C PRO A 36 14.77 -5.93 -17.06
N LEU A 37 13.72 -6.38 -16.36
CA LEU A 37 13.87 -7.23 -15.17
C LEU A 37 14.65 -8.51 -15.47
N ALA A 38 14.49 -9.08 -16.66
CA ALA A 38 15.22 -10.29 -17.09
C ALA A 38 16.75 -10.12 -17.01
N ASP A 39 17.27 -8.91 -17.24
CA ASP A 39 18.70 -8.61 -17.20
C ASP A 39 19.25 -8.57 -15.76
N LEU A 40 18.37 -8.47 -14.76
CA LEU A 40 18.71 -8.50 -13.33
C LEU A 40 18.70 -9.93 -12.76
N LEU A 41 18.16 -10.90 -13.49
CA LEU A 41 18.11 -12.30 -13.09
C LEU A 41 19.41 -13.01 -13.51
N ASP A 42 19.87 -13.96 -12.70
CA ASP A 42 21.04 -14.77 -13.05
C ASP A 42 20.67 -15.95 -13.94
N ALA A 43 20.54 -15.70 -15.25
CA ALA A 43 20.14 -16.69 -16.24
C ALA A 43 21.06 -17.93 -16.30
N ASP A 44 22.35 -17.78 -15.95
CA ASP A 44 23.36 -18.85 -16.03
C ASP A 44 23.21 -19.91 -14.92
N ARG A 45 22.50 -19.58 -13.84
CA ARG A 45 22.30 -20.46 -12.67
C ARG A 45 20.91 -21.07 -12.57
N VAL A 46 19.99 -20.76 -13.49
CA VAL A 46 18.65 -21.37 -13.54
C VAL A 46 18.74 -22.71 -14.30
N PRO A 47 18.59 -23.87 -13.65
CA PRO A 47 18.62 -25.15 -14.36
C PRO A 47 17.48 -25.19 -15.39
N GLY A 48 17.81 -25.17 -16.68
CA GLY A 48 16.84 -25.24 -17.78
C GLY A 48 16.20 -23.92 -18.23
N GLY A 49 16.58 -22.77 -17.67
CA GLY A 49 16.06 -21.45 -18.10
C GLY A 49 14.57 -21.19 -17.81
N ASP A 50 13.92 -22.07 -17.04
CA ASP A 50 12.46 -22.10 -16.89
C ASP A 50 11.93 -20.86 -16.14
N ALA A 51 12.68 -20.32 -15.19
CA ALA A 51 12.27 -19.16 -14.39
C ALA A 51 12.30 -17.84 -15.19
N VAL A 52 13.36 -17.56 -15.95
CA VAL A 52 13.42 -16.40 -16.87
C VAL A 52 12.33 -16.53 -17.93
N GLN A 53 12.17 -17.73 -18.50
CA GLN A 53 11.10 -18.01 -19.46
C GLN A 53 9.70 -17.90 -18.84
N ALA A 54 9.53 -18.19 -17.55
CA ALA A 54 8.24 -18.01 -16.87
C ALA A 54 7.89 -16.53 -16.74
N VAL A 55 8.87 -15.69 -16.38
CA VAL A 55 8.71 -14.23 -16.36
C VAL A 55 8.41 -13.72 -17.77
N GLU A 56 9.18 -14.12 -18.78
CA GLU A 56 8.95 -13.72 -20.17
C GLU A 56 7.59 -14.19 -20.70
N ARG A 57 7.17 -15.43 -20.41
CA ARG A 57 5.84 -15.96 -20.76
C ARG A 57 4.72 -15.15 -20.11
N TYR A 58 4.91 -14.71 -18.87
CA TYR A 58 3.95 -13.85 -18.17
C TYR A 58 3.73 -12.54 -18.95
N PHE A 59 4.79 -11.91 -19.43
CA PHE A 59 4.70 -10.69 -20.25
C PHE A 59 4.21 -10.94 -21.69
N ALA A 60 4.49 -12.11 -22.26
CA ALA A 60 4.14 -12.46 -23.64
C ALA A 60 2.68 -12.95 -23.81
N ALA A 61 2.00 -13.34 -22.72
CA ALA A 61 0.66 -13.89 -22.76
C ALA A 61 -0.36 -12.90 -23.34
N SER A 62 -0.85 -13.19 -24.56
CA SER A 62 -1.72 -12.30 -25.34
C SER A 62 -3.09 -12.07 -24.71
N GLY A 63 -3.52 -12.95 -23.79
CA GLY A 63 -4.82 -12.95 -23.11
C GLY A 63 -4.83 -12.54 -21.63
N TRP A 64 -3.70 -12.07 -21.08
CA TRP A 64 -3.50 -11.66 -19.68
C TRP A 64 -3.94 -12.71 -18.61
N PRO A 65 -3.02 -13.34 -17.86
CA PRO A 65 -3.42 -14.18 -16.75
C PRO A 65 -4.06 -13.32 -15.63
N PRO A 66 -5.29 -13.60 -15.19
CA PRO A 66 -5.95 -12.87 -14.09
C PRO A 66 -5.38 -13.22 -12.70
N ALA A 67 -4.30 -14.00 -12.63
CA ALA A 67 -3.76 -14.55 -11.39
C ALA A 67 -2.29 -14.16 -11.20
N ASP A 68 -1.93 -13.93 -9.95
CA ASP A 68 -0.55 -13.73 -9.52
C ASP A 68 0.30 -14.95 -9.86
N VAL A 69 1.51 -14.71 -10.35
CA VAL A 69 2.48 -15.76 -10.64
C VAL A 69 3.65 -15.63 -9.71
N THR A 70 3.85 -16.63 -8.85
CA THR A 70 5.06 -16.74 -8.02
C THR A 70 6.04 -17.69 -8.67
N VAL A 71 7.28 -17.24 -8.84
CA VAL A 71 8.39 -17.99 -9.40
C VAL A 71 9.61 -17.87 -8.49
N ASP A 72 10.30 -18.98 -8.25
CA ASP A 72 11.61 -18.94 -7.59
C ASP A 72 12.65 -18.49 -8.62
N VAL A 73 13.39 -17.43 -8.30
CA VAL A 73 14.36 -16.76 -9.18
C VAL A 73 15.65 -16.42 -8.45
N PRO A 74 16.82 -16.74 -9.03
CA PRO A 74 18.09 -16.20 -8.58
C PRO A 74 18.23 -14.75 -9.06
N VAL A 75 18.39 -13.81 -8.12
CA VAL A 75 18.53 -12.38 -8.42
C VAL A 75 19.95 -11.92 -8.16
N ARG A 76 20.56 -11.21 -9.12
CA ARG A 76 21.92 -10.66 -8.97
C ARG A 76 21.91 -9.50 -7.99
N ARG A 77 22.85 -9.52 -7.04
CA ARG A 77 23.10 -8.42 -6.11
C ARG A 77 24.19 -7.50 -6.61
N GLY A 78 24.19 -6.24 -6.16
CA GLY A 78 25.19 -5.24 -6.53
C GLY A 78 26.63 -5.57 -6.08
N ASP A 79 26.77 -6.45 -5.08
CA ASP A 79 28.07 -6.99 -4.62
C ASP A 79 28.58 -8.15 -5.48
N GLY A 80 27.85 -8.54 -6.54
CA GLY A 80 28.16 -9.68 -7.39
C GLY A 80 27.67 -11.02 -6.83
N GLY A 81 27.04 -11.04 -5.65
CA GLY A 81 26.37 -12.20 -5.09
C GLY A 81 25.04 -12.52 -5.78
N VAL A 82 24.46 -13.67 -5.44
CA VAL A 82 23.15 -14.11 -5.95
C VAL A 82 22.25 -14.42 -4.77
N LEU A 83 21.02 -13.90 -4.82
CA LEU A 83 19.97 -14.19 -3.87
C LEU A 83 18.99 -15.19 -4.47
N GLU A 84 18.82 -16.34 -3.83
CA GLU A 84 17.69 -17.23 -4.11
C GLU A 84 16.43 -16.59 -3.55
N ALA A 85 15.53 -16.16 -4.43
CA ALA A 85 14.36 -15.40 -4.07
C ALA A 85 13.09 -16.01 -4.63
N ALA A 86 11.98 -15.87 -3.90
CA ALA A 86 10.65 -16.00 -4.48
C ALA A 86 10.21 -14.64 -5.01
N MET A 87 9.87 -14.58 -6.29
CA MET A 87 9.32 -13.40 -6.94
C MET A 87 7.85 -13.61 -7.30
N THR A 88 6.98 -12.74 -6.82
CA THR A 88 5.57 -12.72 -7.22
C THR A 88 5.33 -11.58 -8.20
N LEU A 89 4.69 -11.89 -9.33
CA LEU A 89 4.30 -10.96 -10.38
C LEU A 89 2.79 -10.76 -10.36
N SER A 90 2.37 -9.51 -10.19
CA SER A 90 0.97 -9.08 -10.17
C SER A 90 0.77 -7.99 -11.22
N ALA A 91 -0.06 -8.28 -12.22
CA ALA A 91 -0.31 -7.36 -13.30
C ALA A 91 -1.59 -6.56 -13.05
N TYR A 92 -1.54 -5.25 -13.33
CA TYR A 92 -2.66 -4.33 -13.16
C TYR A 92 -2.75 -3.34 -14.33
N THR A 93 -3.91 -2.69 -14.48
CA THR A 93 -4.12 -1.65 -15.52
C THR A 93 -4.16 -0.27 -14.88
N ILE A 94 -3.43 0.68 -15.46
CA ILE A 94 -3.56 2.11 -15.16
C ILE A 94 -3.71 2.90 -16.47
N HIS A 95 -4.73 3.76 -16.60
CA HIS A 95 -5.01 4.51 -17.83
C HIS A 95 -5.06 3.65 -19.12
N SER A 96 -5.65 2.46 -19.08
CA SER A 96 -5.62 1.50 -20.21
C SER A 96 -4.21 1.04 -20.63
N ARG A 97 -3.19 1.29 -19.79
CA ARG A 97 -1.82 0.80 -19.96
C ARG A 97 -1.55 -0.29 -18.95
N ARG A 98 -0.91 -1.36 -19.42
CA ARG A 98 -0.57 -2.51 -18.59
C ARG A 98 0.68 -2.22 -17.77
N ARG A 99 0.66 -2.68 -16.52
CA ARG A 99 1.72 -2.55 -15.54
C ARG A 99 1.88 -3.87 -14.80
N VAL A 100 3.07 -4.10 -14.27
CA VAL A 100 3.36 -5.30 -13.48
C VAL A 100 4.13 -4.87 -12.24
N ILE A 101 3.62 -5.22 -11.07
CA ILE A 101 4.35 -5.16 -9.81
C ILE A 101 5.07 -6.48 -9.62
N ALA A 102 6.34 -6.42 -9.22
CA ALA A 102 7.06 -7.58 -8.73
C ALA A 102 7.49 -7.40 -7.28
N VAL A 103 7.26 -8.43 -6.49
CA VAL A 103 7.65 -8.53 -5.08
C VAL A 103 8.67 -9.65 -4.97
N ILE A 104 9.90 -9.30 -4.59
CA ILE A 104 11.02 -10.23 -4.46
C ILE A 104 11.32 -10.37 -2.97
N ARG A 105 11.39 -11.61 -2.50
CA ARG A 105 11.77 -11.96 -1.12
C ARG A 105 12.76 -13.10 -1.13
N GLU A 106 13.63 -13.17 -0.14
CA GLU A 106 14.50 -14.32 0.07
C GLU A 106 13.68 -15.61 0.23
N ALA A 107 14.08 -16.67 -0.46
CA ALA A 107 13.38 -17.96 -0.42
C ALA A 107 13.68 -18.68 0.91
N GLY A 108 12.63 -19.08 1.64
CA GLY A 108 12.74 -19.93 2.84
C GLY A 108 12.54 -21.41 2.50
N GLU A 109 13.03 -22.32 3.36
CA GLU A 109 12.89 -23.78 3.19
C GLU A 109 11.42 -24.22 3.05
N GLN A 110 11.12 -25.04 2.04
CA GLN A 110 9.78 -25.50 1.68
C GLN A 110 9.27 -26.61 2.63
N GLY A 111 8.09 -26.41 3.26
CA GLY A 111 7.37 -27.49 3.96
C GLY A 111 5.93 -27.15 4.35
N ASP A 112 4.98 -28.03 3.99
CA ASP A 112 3.58 -28.18 4.46
C ASP A 112 2.44 -27.29 3.86
N LEU A 113 1.22 -27.84 3.83
CA LEU A 113 -0.04 -27.24 3.32
C LEU A 113 -0.56 -26.10 4.21
N GLY A 114 -0.31 -26.17 5.53
CA GLY A 114 -0.50 -25.03 6.44
C GLY A 114 0.41 -23.86 6.05
N ALA A 115 1.61 -24.17 5.56
CA ALA A 115 2.50 -23.16 5.02
C ALA A 115 2.06 -22.66 3.63
N ALA A 116 1.17 -23.33 2.89
CA ALA A 116 0.65 -22.82 1.61
C ALA A 116 -0.30 -21.63 1.83
N ARG A 117 -1.22 -21.74 2.79
CA ARG A 117 -2.12 -20.65 3.18
C ARG A 117 -1.38 -19.52 3.88
N LEU A 118 -0.38 -19.86 4.70
CA LEU A 118 0.52 -18.86 5.27
C LEU A 118 1.36 -18.17 4.18
N ARG A 119 1.83 -18.91 3.17
CA ARG A 119 2.53 -18.36 1.99
C ARG A 119 1.63 -17.41 1.22
N GLU A 120 0.38 -17.78 0.93
CA GLU A 120 -0.59 -16.96 0.21
C GLU A 120 -0.91 -15.67 0.98
N HIS A 121 -1.22 -15.77 2.27
CA HIS A 121 -1.43 -14.62 3.15
C HIS A 121 -0.18 -13.72 3.19
N HIS A 122 0.99 -14.31 3.31
CA HIS A 122 2.25 -13.57 3.37
C HIS A 122 2.65 -12.92 2.03
N ILE A 123 2.32 -13.55 0.90
CA ILE A 123 2.51 -13.00 -0.45
C ILE A 123 1.60 -11.78 -0.63
N MET A 124 0.32 -11.91 -0.26
CA MET A 124 -0.63 -10.81 -0.30
C MET A 124 -0.13 -9.63 0.55
N HIS A 125 0.27 -9.87 1.80
CA HIS A 125 0.86 -8.85 2.68
C HIS A 125 2.11 -8.19 2.10
N ALA A 126 3.04 -8.99 1.58
CA ALA A 126 4.25 -8.48 0.96
C ALA A 126 3.93 -7.61 -0.26
N THR A 127 2.91 -7.97 -1.03
CA THR A 127 2.43 -7.23 -2.22
C THR A 127 1.69 -5.95 -1.85
N ILE A 128 0.88 -5.96 -0.80
CA ILE A 128 0.23 -4.76 -0.30
C ILE A 128 1.27 -3.79 0.27
N ALA A 129 2.18 -4.27 1.13
CA ALA A 129 3.26 -3.46 1.68
C ALA A 129 4.18 -2.91 0.58
N ALA A 130 4.29 -3.65 -0.53
CA ALA A 130 4.99 -3.24 -1.71
C ALA A 130 4.32 -2.09 -2.45
N ILE A 131 3.03 -2.25 -2.73
CA ILE A 131 2.18 -1.21 -3.31
C ILE A 131 2.21 0.06 -2.44
N GLY A 132 2.06 -0.07 -1.12
CA GLY A 132 2.18 1.04 -0.18
C GLY A 132 3.53 1.75 -0.27
N ARG A 133 4.65 1.00 -0.28
CA ARG A 133 5.99 1.58 -0.48
C ARG A 133 6.19 2.26 -1.83
N MET A 134 5.51 1.80 -2.88
CA MET A 134 5.55 2.44 -4.20
C MET A 134 4.79 3.77 -4.22
N MET A 135 3.62 3.80 -3.59
CA MET A 135 2.86 5.03 -3.39
C MET A 135 3.70 6.04 -2.60
N ALA A 136 4.34 5.56 -1.54
CA ALA A 136 5.30 6.28 -0.72
C ALA A 136 6.47 6.91 -1.48
N ALA A 137 6.96 6.26 -2.53
CA ALA A 137 8.06 6.80 -3.33
C ALA A 137 7.64 7.94 -4.27
N ARG A 138 6.35 8.02 -4.63
CA ARG A 138 5.80 9.08 -5.49
C ARG A 138 5.34 10.32 -4.72
N ASP A 139 5.04 10.16 -3.45
CA ASP A 139 4.68 11.23 -2.55
C ASP A 139 5.69 11.24 -1.39
N PRO A 140 6.65 12.20 -1.36
CA PRO A 140 7.69 12.32 -0.34
C PRO A 140 7.18 12.30 1.11
N TYR A 141 5.87 12.44 1.34
CA TYR A 141 5.22 12.50 2.64
C TYR A 141 4.49 11.22 3.06
N THR A 142 4.53 10.12 2.30
CA THR A 142 3.65 8.96 2.59
C THR A 142 4.31 7.72 3.21
N ALA A 143 5.65 7.58 3.16
CA ALA A 143 6.34 6.34 3.59
C ALA A 143 6.16 5.93 5.06
N GLY A 144 6.14 6.88 6.00
CA GLY A 144 5.90 6.61 7.43
C GLY A 144 4.46 6.91 7.88
N HIS A 145 3.81 7.84 7.18
CA HIS A 145 2.49 8.38 7.54
C HIS A 145 1.39 7.33 7.32
N GLN A 146 1.41 6.66 6.17
CA GLN A 146 0.43 5.63 5.85
C GLN A 146 0.50 4.46 6.84
N GLN A 147 1.71 4.07 7.24
CA GLN A 147 1.88 2.96 8.18
C GLN A 147 1.40 3.29 9.60
N ARG A 148 1.64 4.52 10.07
CA ARG A 148 1.12 4.97 11.37
C ARG A 148 -0.40 5.07 11.36
N MET A 149 -0.97 5.60 10.27
CA MET A 149 -2.42 5.66 10.06
C MET A 149 -3.03 4.26 10.05
N ALA A 150 -2.46 3.31 9.30
CA ALA A 150 -2.96 1.95 9.23
C ALA A 150 -2.92 1.23 10.57
N ARG A 151 -1.86 1.42 11.38
CA ARG A 151 -1.79 0.89 12.75
C ARG A 151 -2.87 1.47 13.65
N LEU A 152 -3.14 2.78 13.54
CA LEU A 152 -4.23 3.42 14.27
C LEU A 152 -5.59 2.84 13.84
N ALA A 153 -5.84 2.72 12.53
CA ALA A 153 -7.07 2.13 12.00
C ALA A 153 -7.29 0.69 12.51
N ARG A 154 -6.23 -0.14 12.52
CA ARG A 154 -6.25 -1.49 13.08
C ARG A 154 -6.57 -1.49 14.57
N ALA A 155 -5.93 -0.61 15.34
CA ALA A 155 -6.16 -0.50 16.78
C ALA A 155 -7.61 -0.08 17.08
N ILE A 156 -8.16 0.87 16.30
CA ILE A 156 -9.57 1.28 16.40
C ILE A 156 -10.49 0.08 16.13
N ALA A 157 -10.25 -0.68 15.06
CA ALA A 157 -11.04 -1.87 14.73
C ALA A 157 -11.03 -2.92 15.86
N LEU A 158 -9.87 -3.15 16.49
CA LEU A 158 -9.74 -4.07 17.62
C LEU A 158 -10.47 -3.56 18.87
N ASP A 159 -10.34 -2.27 19.20
CA ASP A 159 -11.05 -1.67 20.35
C ASP A 159 -12.58 -1.70 20.16
N MET A 160 -13.04 -1.63 18.91
CA MET A 160 -14.45 -1.81 18.53
C MET A 160 -14.91 -3.28 18.54
N GLY A 161 -14.01 -4.24 18.74
CA GLY A 161 -14.34 -5.67 18.85
C GLY A 161 -14.56 -6.39 17.51
N LEU A 162 -14.03 -5.87 16.39
CA LEU A 162 -14.22 -6.47 15.05
C LEU A 162 -13.51 -7.83 14.88
N GLY A 163 -12.61 -8.21 15.79
CA GLY A 163 -11.78 -9.41 15.71
C GLY A 163 -10.56 -9.23 14.82
N GLU A 164 -9.55 -10.08 15.01
CA GLU A 164 -8.24 -9.97 14.36
C GLU A 164 -8.33 -10.01 12.83
N GLU A 165 -9.12 -10.91 12.25
CA GLU A 165 -9.24 -11.07 10.80
C GLU A 165 -9.81 -9.82 10.14
N ARG A 166 -10.85 -9.22 10.70
CA ARG A 166 -11.47 -8.03 10.12
C ARG A 166 -10.65 -6.77 10.38
N ALA A 167 -9.99 -6.68 11.54
CA ALA A 167 -9.03 -5.62 11.83
C ALA A 167 -7.83 -5.67 10.86
N GLU A 168 -7.42 -6.86 10.41
CA GLU A 168 -6.41 -7.02 9.37
C GLU A 168 -6.88 -6.46 8.02
N GLY A 169 -8.13 -6.71 7.64
CA GLY A 169 -8.74 -6.09 6.45
C GLY A 169 -8.74 -4.56 6.50
N VAL A 170 -9.01 -3.98 7.68
CA VAL A 170 -8.93 -2.52 7.92
C VAL A 170 -7.49 -2.03 7.77
N PHE A 171 -6.52 -2.73 8.36
CA PHE A 171 -5.11 -2.40 8.24
C PHE A 171 -4.66 -2.37 6.78
N ILE A 172 -4.99 -3.43 6.03
CA ILE A 172 -4.67 -3.54 4.60
C ILE A 172 -5.35 -2.43 3.81
N GLY A 173 -6.65 -2.21 4.01
CA GLY A 173 -7.37 -1.13 3.34
C GLY A 173 -6.75 0.24 3.61
N ALA A 174 -6.31 0.49 4.84
CA ALA A 174 -5.64 1.72 5.23
C ALA A 174 -4.26 1.90 4.56
N GLU A 175 -3.46 0.84 4.42
CA GLU A 175 -2.13 0.92 3.76
C GLU A 175 -2.22 1.37 2.31
N ILE A 176 -3.29 0.97 1.59
CA ILE A 176 -3.43 1.19 0.15
C ILE A 176 -4.64 2.04 -0.24
N HIS A 177 -5.32 2.70 0.71
CA HIS A 177 -6.50 3.53 0.45
C HIS A 177 -6.25 4.61 -0.64
N ASP A 178 -5.02 5.11 -0.65
CA ASP A 178 -4.57 6.20 -1.50
C ASP A 178 -4.00 5.75 -2.87
N ILE A 179 -4.08 4.45 -3.23
CA ILE A 179 -3.39 3.91 -4.42
C ILE A 179 -3.76 4.64 -5.71
N GLY A 180 -4.97 5.19 -5.78
CA GLY A 180 -5.43 5.96 -6.92
C GLY A 180 -4.69 7.29 -7.14
N LYS A 181 -3.88 7.77 -6.17
CA LYS A 181 -3.01 8.94 -6.36
C LYS A 181 -1.98 8.72 -7.47
N ILE A 182 -1.80 7.48 -7.92
CA ILE A 182 -1.01 7.15 -9.11
C ILE A 182 -1.46 7.86 -10.40
N ASP A 183 -2.74 8.26 -10.48
CA ASP A 183 -3.37 9.03 -11.59
C ASP A 183 -3.14 10.54 -11.45
N VAL A 184 -2.72 11.02 -10.27
CA VAL A 184 -2.50 12.44 -10.00
C VAL A 184 -1.09 12.85 -10.45
N PRO A 185 -0.93 13.93 -11.23
CA PRO A 185 0.38 14.46 -11.61
C PRO A 185 1.27 14.76 -10.40
N ALA A 186 2.55 14.43 -10.50
CA ALA A 186 3.52 14.63 -9.41
C ALA A 186 3.59 16.09 -8.98
N GLU A 187 3.51 17.02 -9.93
CA GLU A 187 3.53 18.47 -9.70
C GLU A 187 2.35 18.95 -8.84
N ILE A 188 1.21 18.25 -8.89
CA ILE A 188 0.04 18.53 -8.04
C ILE A 188 0.23 17.90 -6.65
N LEU A 189 0.75 16.66 -6.58
CA LEU A 189 1.01 15.96 -5.31
C LEU A 189 1.99 16.72 -4.41
N VAL A 190 3.07 17.28 -4.98
CA VAL A 190 4.11 17.97 -4.20
C VAL A 190 3.92 19.49 -4.11
N LYS A 191 2.82 20.04 -4.65
CA LYS A 191 2.66 21.48 -4.87
C LYS A 191 2.69 22.32 -3.60
N PRO A 192 3.50 23.42 -3.54
CA PRO A 192 3.65 24.21 -2.33
C PRO A 192 2.61 25.18 -1.84
N THR A 193 1.46 25.09 -2.43
CA THR A 193 0.38 26.05 -2.24
C THR A 193 -0.94 25.32 -2.28
N GLN A 194 -2.00 26.02 -1.90
CA GLN A 194 -3.35 25.49 -2.08
C GLN A 194 -3.57 25.09 -3.53
N LEU A 195 -4.23 23.94 -3.72
CA LEU A 195 -4.64 23.47 -5.02
C LEU A 195 -5.77 24.37 -5.54
N HIS A 196 -5.69 24.77 -6.81
CA HIS A 196 -6.79 25.44 -7.49
C HIS A 196 -7.93 24.44 -7.70
N ASP A 197 -9.15 24.93 -7.92
CA ASP A 197 -10.35 24.09 -8.08
C ASP A 197 -10.17 22.93 -9.07
N MET A 198 -9.47 23.15 -10.19
CA MET A 198 -9.22 22.10 -11.18
C MET A 198 -8.24 21.05 -10.68
N GLU A 199 -7.17 21.46 -9.98
CA GLU A 199 -6.19 20.57 -9.37
C GLU A 199 -6.83 19.76 -8.24
N TRP A 200 -7.71 20.39 -7.47
CA TRP A 200 -8.51 19.72 -6.44
C TRP A 200 -9.47 18.69 -7.03
N ARG A 201 -10.16 18.99 -8.13
CA ARG A 201 -10.99 18.02 -8.84
C ARG A 201 -10.19 16.83 -9.37
N LEU A 202 -8.94 17.03 -9.78
CA LEU A 202 -8.05 15.92 -10.15
C LEU A 202 -7.69 15.08 -8.92
N MET A 203 -7.36 15.73 -7.80
CA MET A 203 -7.08 15.03 -6.54
C MET A 203 -8.27 14.17 -6.08
N GLN A 204 -9.50 14.70 -6.15
CA GLN A 204 -10.73 13.99 -5.74
C GLN A 204 -11.06 12.73 -6.55
N ARG A 205 -10.35 12.45 -7.65
CA ARG A 205 -10.54 11.24 -8.45
C ARG A 205 -9.85 10.02 -7.88
N HIS A 206 -8.86 10.21 -6.99
CA HIS A 206 -8.06 9.10 -6.49
C HIS A 206 -8.86 7.99 -5.79
N PRO A 207 -9.99 8.23 -5.08
CA PRO A 207 -10.75 7.12 -4.50
C PRO A 207 -11.36 6.22 -5.57
N SER A 208 -11.93 6.81 -6.63
CA SER A 208 -12.51 6.05 -7.75
C SER A 208 -11.44 5.32 -8.56
N VAL A 209 -10.28 5.95 -8.79
CA VAL A 209 -9.14 5.27 -9.43
C VAL A 209 -8.65 4.11 -8.55
N GLY A 210 -8.58 4.32 -7.23
CA GLY A 210 -8.17 3.29 -6.28
C GLY A 210 -9.11 2.10 -6.30
N TYR A 211 -10.42 2.35 -6.32
CA TYR A 211 -11.44 1.31 -6.51
C TYR A 211 -11.21 0.53 -7.80
N ASP A 212 -11.01 1.22 -8.93
CA ASP A 212 -10.82 0.58 -10.23
C ASP A 212 -9.55 -0.28 -10.29
N VAL A 213 -8.49 0.09 -9.55
CA VAL A 213 -7.27 -0.72 -9.44
C VAL A 213 -7.48 -1.97 -8.59
N LEU A 214 -8.29 -1.87 -7.52
CA LEU A 214 -8.38 -2.91 -6.50
C LEU A 214 -9.57 -3.86 -6.67
N LYS A 215 -10.63 -3.46 -7.36
CA LYS A 215 -11.90 -4.21 -7.44
C LYS A 215 -11.80 -5.61 -8.05
N ASP A 216 -10.80 -5.83 -8.91
CA ASP A 216 -10.59 -7.11 -9.58
C ASP A 216 -9.62 -8.03 -8.79
N ILE A 217 -9.06 -7.56 -7.68
CA ILE A 217 -8.21 -8.33 -6.78
C ILE A 217 -9.08 -9.04 -5.75
N ALA A 218 -8.92 -10.36 -5.64
CA ALA A 218 -9.68 -11.19 -4.71
C ALA A 218 -9.18 -11.04 -3.26
N PHE A 219 -9.45 -9.89 -2.64
CA PHE A 219 -9.27 -9.72 -1.20
C PHE A 219 -10.42 -10.39 -0.43
N PRO A 220 -10.15 -11.02 0.73
CA PRO A 220 -11.21 -11.52 1.61
C PRO A 220 -11.97 -10.41 2.34
N TRP A 221 -11.54 -9.15 2.19
CA TRP A 221 -12.08 -7.95 2.83
C TRP A 221 -12.50 -6.90 1.79
N PRO A 222 -13.34 -5.92 2.14
CA PRO A 222 -13.82 -4.90 1.21
C PRO A 222 -12.78 -3.80 0.92
N VAL A 223 -11.54 -4.20 0.55
CA VAL A 223 -10.39 -3.30 0.37
C VAL A 223 -10.64 -2.26 -0.72
N ALA A 224 -11.27 -2.66 -1.83
CA ALA A 224 -11.63 -1.73 -2.89
C ALA A 224 -12.65 -0.69 -2.40
N ASP A 225 -13.66 -1.10 -1.63
CA ASP A 225 -14.65 -0.19 -1.07
C ASP A 225 -14.03 0.78 -0.05
N ILE A 226 -13.08 0.32 0.78
CA ILE A 226 -12.33 1.18 1.68
C ILE A 226 -11.63 2.29 0.89
N ALA A 227 -10.90 1.93 -0.17
CA ALA A 227 -10.23 2.92 -1.03
C ALA A 227 -11.23 3.86 -1.72
N HIS A 228 -12.43 3.39 -2.06
CA HIS A 228 -13.44 4.24 -2.72
C HIS A 228 -14.11 5.21 -1.75
N GLN A 229 -14.33 4.79 -0.51
CA GLN A 229 -15.24 5.45 0.42
C GLN A 229 -14.55 6.20 1.56
N HIS A 230 -13.23 6.12 1.70
CA HIS A 230 -12.51 6.74 2.83
C HIS A 230 -12.62 8.29 2.91
N HIS A 231 -13.13 8.95 1.86
CA HIS A 231 -13.46 10.37 1.84
C HIS A 231 -14.96 10.68 1.87
N GLU A 232 -15.81 9.66 2.04
CA GLU A 232 -17.21 9.83 2.32
C GLU A 232 -17.43 10.38 3.74
N ARG A 233 -18.58 11.02 3.94
CA ARG A 233 -18.97 11.63 5.22
C ARG A 233 -20.37 11.20 5.55
N LEU A 234 -20.70 11.01 6.83
CA LEU A 234 -22.01 10.46 7.21
C LEU A 234 -23.21 11.26 6.67
N ASP A 235 -23.07 12.59 6.55
CA ASP A 235 -24.09 13.49 6.00
C ASP A 235 -24.22 13.47 4.47
N GLY A 236 -23.29 12.82 3.77
CA GLY A 236 -23.18 12.75 2.31
C GLY A 236 -22.55 13.97 1.65
N SER A 237 -21.88 14.84 2.42
CA SER A 237 -21.05 15.92 1.87
C SER A 237 -19.69 15.45 1.36
N GLY A 238 -19.36 14.18 1.60
CA GLY A 238 -18.14 13.52 1.13
C GLY A 238 -18.15 13.20 -0.36
N TYR A 239 -17.12 12.48 -0.79
CA TYR A 239 -16.89 12.13 -2.19
C TYR A 239 -16.23 10.74 -2.28
N PRO A 240 -16.31 10.05 -3.44
CA PRO A 240 -16.82 10.51 -4.75
C PRO A 240 -18.30 10.22 -5.02
N GLN A 241 -18.97 9.41 -4.20
CA GLN A 241 -20.34 8.94 -4.43
C GLN A 241 -21.38 9.73 -3.62
N GLY A 242 -20.97 10.40 -2.54
CA GLY A 242 -21.89 11.13 -1.65
C GLY A 242 -22.75 10.19 -0.81
N LEU A 243 -22.15 9.08 -0.36
CA LEU A 243 -22.81 8.07 0.46
C LEU A 243 -23.17 8.63 1.83
N LYS A 244 -24.19 8.05 2.48
CA LYS A 244 -24.68 8.51 3.78
C LYS A 244 -24.74 7.41 4.79
N GLY A 245 -24.40 7.73 6.03
CA GLY A 245 -24.59 6.86 7.18
C GLY A 245 -24.11 5.43 6.92
N ASN A 246 -25.08 4.51 6.84
CA ASN A 246 -24.83 3.07 6.69
C ASN A 246 -24.47 2.59 5.29
N ASP A 247 -24.55 3.45 4.28
CA ASP A 247 -24.10 3.13 2.93
C ASP A 247 -22.57 3.10 2.83
N ILE A 248 -21.87 3.74 3.77
CA ILE A 248 -20.41 3.73 3.91
C ILE A 248 -20.01 2.48 4.71
N CYS A 249 -19.11 1.63 4.21
CA CYS A 249 -18.66 0.47 4.96
C CYS A 249 -17.95 0.89 6.25
N LEU A 250 -18.09 0.08 7.30
CA LEU A 250 -17.55 0.42 8.63
C LEU A 250 -16.02 0.58 8.58
N GLU A 251 -15.37 -0.27 7.79
CA GLU A 251 -13.94 -0.25 7.55
C GLU A 251 -13.48 1.08 6.96
N ALA A 252 -14.21 1.64 5.99
CA ALA A 252 -13.92 2.97 5.44
C ALA A 252 -14.08 4.06 6.51
N ARG A 253 -15.14 4.02 7.33
CA ARG A 253 -15.35 5.00 8.42
C ARG A 253 -14.20 4.97 9.43
N ILE A 254 -13.67 3.79 9.74
CA ILE A 254 -12.48 3.62 10.59
C ILE A 254 -11.26 4.28 9.95
N VAL A 255 -11.02 4.02 8.65
CA VAL A 255 -9.91 4.61 7.91
C VAL A 255 -10.04 6.13 7.82
N THR A 256 -11.23 6.68 7.58
CA THR A 256 -11.48 8.14 7.57
C THR A 256 -11.06 8.81 8.87
N VAL A 257 -11.47 8.25 10.02
CA VAL A 257 -11.10 8.81 11.33
C VAL A 257 -9.59 8.71 11.57
N ALA A 258 -8.97 7.58 11.23
CA ALA A 258 -7.52 7.41 11.37
C ALA A 258 -6.73 8.39 10.47
N ASP A 259 -7.18 8.61 9.23
CA ASP A 259 -6.57 9.53 8.28
C ASP A 259 -6.67 10.98 8.75
N VAL A 260 -7.82 11.42 9.30
CA VAL A 260 -7.96 12.77 9.88
C VAL A 260 -6.96 12.99 11.01
N VAL A 261 -6.83 12.03 11.93
CA VAL A 261 -5.90 12.14 13.06
C VAL A 261 -4.46 12.22 12.55
N GLU A 262 -4.08 11.37 11.61
CA GLU A 262 -2.73 11.36 11.05
C GLU A 262 -2.44 12.64 10.27
N ALA A 263 -3.34 13.04 9.37
CA ALA A 263 -3.19 14.20 8.51
C ALA A 263 -3.10 15.53 9.27
N MET A 264 -3.77 15.64 10.42
CA MET A 264 -3.73 16.84 11.26
C MET A 264 -2.55 16.83 12.23
N SER A 265 -2.17 15.65 12.76
CA SER A 265 -1.08 15.53 13.74
C SER A 265 0.31 15.45 13.11
N SER A 266 0.38 15.28 11.78
CA SER A 266 1.63 15.22 11.01
C SER A 266 2.06 16.58 10.48
N HIS A 267 3.38 16.79 10.37
CA HIS A 267 3.94 18.00 9.77
C HIS A 267 3.84 17.91 8.24
N ARG A 268 3.00 18.74 7.62
CA ARG A 268 2.89 18.85 6.15
C ARG A 268 3.54 20.16 5.68
N PRO A 269 4.11 20.23 4.47
CA PRO A 269 4.84 21.40 3.99
C PRO A 269 3.99 22.69 3.89
N TYR A 270 2.65 22.59 3.97
CA TYR A 270 1.71 23.74 3.96
C TYR A 270 0.88 23.86 5.24
N ARG A 271 1.06 22.94 6.19
CA ARG A 271 0.34 22.94 7.47
C ARG A 271 1.28 22.42 8.57
N PRO A 272 1.73 23.27 9.51
CA PRO A 272 2.47 22.78 10.68
C PRO A 272 1.60 21.74 11.41
N ALA A 273 2.24 20.69 11.91
CA ALA A 273 1.57 19.68 12.73
C ALA A 273 0.73 20.38 13.80
N LEU A 274 -0.58 20.15 13.74
CA LEU A 274 -1.47 20.56 14.80
C LEU A 274 -1.23 19.60 15.98
N ALA A 275 -1.39 20.10 17.21
CA ALA A 275 -1.28 19.22 18.37
C ALA A 275 -2.36 18.13 18.25
N LEU A 276 -2.08 16.89 18.67
CA LEU A 276 -3.08 15.80 18.72
C LEU A 276 -4.45 16.24 19.27
N ARG A 277 -4.43 17.18 20.23
CA ARG A 277 -5.62 17.85 20.75
C ARG A 277 -6.53 18.45 19.66
N GLU A 278 -5.97 19.15 18.68
CA GLU A 278 -6.73 19.79 17.60
C GLU A 278 -7.34 18.77 16.65
N ALA A 279 -6.63 17.68 16.37
CA ALA A 279 -7.19 16.56 15.61
C ALA A 279 -8.38 15.92 16.35
N MET A 280 -8.26 15.74 17.67
CA MET A 280 -9.38 15.26 18.49
C MET A 280 -10.53 16.25 18.52
N THR A 281 -10.26 17.56 18.60
CA THR A 281 -11.30 18.61 18.53
C THR A 281 -12.07 18.53 17.21
N GLU A 282 -11.39 18.42 16.07
CA GLU A 282 -12.03 18.22 14.76
C GLU A 282 -12.98 17.00 14.76
N LEU A 283 -12.52 15.87 15.30
CA LEU A 283 -13.36 14.67 15.39
C LEU A 283 -14.59 14.88 16.28
N TYR A 284 -14.46 15.61 17.39
CA TYR A 284 -15.57 15.89 18.29
C TYR A 284 -16.58 16.87 17.70
N ASP A 285 -16.10 17.96 17.10
CA ASP A 285 -16.94 19.02 16.53
C ASP A 285 -17.78 18.50 15.34
N HIS A 286 -17.28 17.47 14.65
CA HIS A 286 -17.92 16.84 13.50
C HIS A 286 -18.36 15.39 13.73
N CYS A 287 -18.46 14.97 15.00
CA CYS A 287 -19.04 13.69 15.37
C CYS A 287 -20.53 13.64 14.97
N ASP A 288 -21.00 12.47 14.50
CA ASP A 288 -22.38 12.22 14.04
C ASP A 288 -22.80 12.99 12.78
N THR A 289 -21.92 13.85 12.23
CA THR A 289 -22.16 14.60 10.99
C THR A 289 -21.20 14.18 9.90
N HIS A 290 -19.89 14.26 10.14
CA HIS A 290 -18.89 13.75 9.22
C HIS A 290 -18.42 12.34 9.62
N TYR A 291 -18.24 12.11 10.92
CA TYR A 291 -17.56 10.93 11.45
C TYR A 291 -18.49 10.05 12.29
N ASP A 292 -18.28 8.73 12.21
CA ASP A 292 -19.06 7.76 12.97
C ASP A 292 -18.79 7.87 14.49
N PRO A 293 -19.83 8.12 15.31
CA PRO A 293 -19.66 8.28 16.75
C PRO A 293 -18.99 7.09 17.44
N GLN A 294 -19.22 5.87 16.96
CA GLN A 294 -18.62 4.67 17.55
C GLN A 294 -17.13 4.59 17.26
N VAL A 295 -16.73 4.99 16.05
CA VAL A 295 -15.33 5.04 15.62
C VAL A 295 -14.59 6.17 16.36
N VAL A 296 -15.19 7.36 16.45
CA VAL A 296 -14.62 8.49 17.21
C VAL A 296 -14.41 8.10 18.67
N ALA A 297 -15.40 7.46 19.30
CA ALA A 297 -15.29 7.02 20.69
C ALA A 297 -14.17 5.99 20.90
N ALA A 298 -13.98 5.05 19.97
CA ALA A 298 -12.88 4.09 20.02
C ALA A 298 -11.50 4.76 19.84
N CYS A 299 -11.39 5.68 18.87
CA CYS A 299 -10.18 6.48 18.68
C CYS A 299 -9.82 7.28 19.95
N THR A 300 -10.80 7.93 20.58
CA THR A 300 -10.62 8.65 21.84
C THR A 300 -10.06 7.73 22.93
N ARG A 301 -10.67 6.56 23.15
CA ARG A 301 -10.20 5.62 24.19
C ARG A 301 -8.74 5.21 23.97
N LEU A 302 -8.34 4.98 22.74
CA LEU A 302 -6.95 4.64 22.41
C LEU A 302 -6.00 5.80 22.71
N MET A 303 -6.37 7.03 22.33
CA MET A 303 -5.54 8.22 22.60
C MET A 303 -5.42 8.50 24.10
N ASP A 304 -6.52 8.40 24.85
CA ASP A 304 -6.54 8.54 26.31
C ASP A 304 -5.77 7.41 27.01
N GLY A 305 -5.81 6.21 26.43
CA GLY A 305 -5.03 5.03 26.85
C GLY A 305 -3.53 5.12 26.53
N GLY A 306 -3.07 6.21 25.93
CA GLY A 306 -1.66 6.45 25.63
C GLY A 306 -1.15 5.80 24.35
N PHE A 307 -2.04 5.45 23.41
CA PHE A 307 -1.63 5.03 22.07
C PHE A 307 -0.73 6.10 21.44
N ARG A 308 0.42 5.68 20.92
CA ARG A 308 1.37 6.57 20.27
C ARG A 308 1.47 6.23 18.80
N MET A 309 1.26 7.23 17.95
CA MET A 309 1.61 7.19 16.53
C MET A 309 3.13 7.35 16.39
N VAL A 310 3.87 6.35 16.83
CA VAL A 310 5.33 6.27 16.62
C VAL A 310 5.63 5.43 15.39
N ASP A 311 6.72 5.81 14.71
CA ASP A 311 7.35 4.94 13.73
C ASP A 311 7.70 3.61 14.39
N ALA A 312 7.75 2.51 13.62
CA ALA A 312 8.30 1.28 14.19
C ALA A 312 9.70 1.59 14.73
N PRO A 313 10.07 1.10 15.92
CA PRO A 313 11.46 1.19 16.35
C PRO A 313 12.34 0.57 15.27
N GLU A 314 13.38 1.27 14.82
CA GLU A 314 14.50 0.67 14.06
C GLU A 314 15.08 -0.55 14.81
N GLU A 315 14.84 -0.63 16.12
CA GLU A 315 15.31 -1.66 17.05
C GLU A 315 14.69 -3.06 16.84
N ALA A 316 13.56 -3.20 16.14
CA ALA A 316 13.03 -4.53 15.81
C ALA A 316 13.84 -5.26 14.72
N MET A 317 14.85 -4.60 14.14
CA MET A 317 15.76 -5.17 13.14
C MET A 317 17.16 -5.49 13.68
N GLN A 318 17.43 -5.23 14.97
CA GLN A 318 18.73 -5.50 15.61
C GLN A 318 18.73 -6.66 16.64
N ALA A 319 17.62 -7.38 16.82
CA ALA A 319 17.54 -8.46 17.81
C ALA A 319 17.98 -9.86 17.32
N HIS A 320 18.52 -9.97 16.11
CA HIS A 320 19.15 -11.20 15.60
C HIS A 320 20.49 -10.91 14.93
N ALA A 321 21.37 -10.24 15.68
CA ALA A 321 22.82 -10.30 15.43
C ALA A 321 23.40 -11.58 16.04
#